data_AF-X0VAD1-F1
#
_entry.id   AF-X0VAD1-F1
#
_cell.length_a   1.000
_cell.length_b   1.000
_cell.length_c   1.000
_cell.angle_alpha   90.00
_cell.angle_beta   90.00
_cell.angle_gamma   90.00
#
_symmetry.space_group_name_H-M   'P 1'
#
loop_
_entity.id
_entity.type
_entity.pdbx_description
1 polymer ?
#
loop_
_entity_poly.entity_id
_entity_poly.type
_entity_poly.pdbx_seq_one_letter_code
_entity_poly.pdbx_strand_id
1 'polypeptide(L)' 'TAGASAEELIAFMGIARSRTGQLEGDLANGEAYCGSIAGMIKEIKSAGEIIGSIVSNYDTVLASLR' A
#
# COMPACT_ATOMS: atom_id res chain seq x y z
N THR A 1 -12.65 -27.15 13.56
CA THR A 1 -12.14 -26.26 14.62
C THR A 1 -12.85 -24.93 14.48
N ALA A 2 -13.38 -24.36 15.57
CA ALA A 2 -13.97 -23.02 15.49
C ALA A 2 -12.85 -21.99 15.25
N GLY A 3 -13.10 -21.01 14.37
CA GLY A 3 -12.19 -19.88 14.18
C GLY A 3 -12.26 -18.90 15.35
N ALA A 4 -11.36 -17.90 15.36
CA ALA A 4 -11.38 -16.83 16.36
C ALA A 4 -12.67 -16.01 16.30
N SER A 5 -13.13 -15.50 17.44
CA SER A 5 -14.26 -14.57 17.54
C SER A 5 -13.90 -13.17 17.03
N ALA A 6 -14.91 -12.34 16.78
CA ALA A 6 -14.68 -10.95 16.38
C ALA A 6 -13.92 -10.16 17.47
N GLU A 7 -14.25 -10.40 18.74
CA GLU A 7 -13.61 -9.77 19.89
C GLU A 7 -12.14 -10.17 20.01
N GLU A 8 -11.83 -11.44 19.79
CA GLU A 8 -10.45 -11.95 19.78
C GLU A 8 -9.63 -11.32 18.65
N LEU A 9 -10.22 -11.17 17.46
CA LEU A 9 -9.57 -10.52 16.32
C LEU A 9 -9.31 -9.04 16.58
N ILE A 10 -10.28 -8.32 17.14
CA ILE A 10 -10.14 -6.90 17.50
C ILE A 10 -9.05 -6.71 18.56
N ALA A 11 -9.03 -7.58 19.58
CA ALA A 11 -8.00 -7.54 20.61
C ALA A 11 -6.59 -7.81 20.03
N PHE A 12 -6.48 -8.74 19.07
CA PHE A 12 -5.23 -9.04 18.37
C PHE A 12 -4.75 -7.88 17.47
N MET A 13 -5.66 -7.20 16.77
CA MET A 13 -5.32 -6.01 15.96
C MET A 13 -4.75 -4.88 16.82
N GLY A 14 -5.20 -4.75 18.07
CA GLY A 14 -4.66 -3.78 19.02
C GLY A 14 -4.87 -2.33 18.57
N ILE A 15 -4.02 -1.42 19.06
CA ILE A 15 -4.12 0.03 18.80
C ILE A 15 -2.79 0.52 18.22
N ALA A 16 -2.86 1.51 17.32
CA ALA A 16 -1.71 2.25 16.78
C ALA A 16 -0.67 1.44 16.00
N ARG A 17 -0.93 0.16 15.67
CA ARG A 17 0.00 -0.66 14.87
C ARG A 17 0.31 -0.07 13.49
N SER A 18 -0.66 0.64 12.89
CA SER A 18 -0.44 1.37 11.62
C SER A 18 0.63 2.44 11.74
N ARG A 19 0.69 3.16 12.88
CA ARG A 19 1.73 4.15 13.17
C ARG A 19 3.08 3.48 13.37
N THR A 20 3.12 2.42 14.17
CA THR A 20 4.34 1.63 14.43
C THR A 20 4.96 1.09 13.13
N GLY A 21 4.12 0.59 12.21
CA GLY A 21 4.59 0.09 10.93
C GLY A 21 4.98 1.20 9.94
N GLN A 22 4.10 2.17 9.73
CA GLN A 22 4.22 3.14 8.62
C GLN A 22 5.09 4.36 8.95
N LEU A 23 5.12 4.78 10.22
CA LEU A 23 5.86 5.96 10.65
C LEU A 23 7.17 5.59 11.34
N GLU A 24 7.12 4.61 12.24
CA GLU A 24 8.29 4.20 13.03
C GLU A 24 9.15 3.13 12.32
N GLY A 25 8.60 2.47 11.29
CA GLY A 25 9.32 1.51 10.46
C GLY A 25 9.46 0.11 11.08
N ASP A 26 8.75 -0.19 12.17
CA ASP A 26 8.73 -1.52 12.78
C ASP A 26 7.70 -2.40 12.08
N LEU A 27 8.15 -3.14 11.05
CA LEU A 27 7.33 -4.08 10.29
C LEU A 27 7.08 -5.41 11.01
N ALA A 28 7.78 -5.70 12.11
CA ALA A 28 7.59 -6.93 12.87
C ALA A 28 6.39 -6.78 13.83
N ASN A 29 6.26 -5.61 14.47
CA ASN A 29 5.21 -5.34 15.44
C ASN A 29 4.11 -4.40 14.89
N GLY A 30 4.38 -3.66 13.83
CA GLY A 30 3.44 -2.74 13.20
C GLY A 30 2.65 -3.33 12.03
N GLU A 31 1.81 -2.49 11.42
CA GLU A 31 1.01 -2.80 10.24
C GLU A 31 1.34 -1.84 9.10
N ALA A 32 1.74 -2.39 7.95
CA ALA A 32 1.98 -1.64 6.73
C ALA A 32 0.84 -1.90 5.74
N TYR A 33 -0.06 -0.93 5.58
CA TYR A 33 -1.13 -1.04 4.58
C TYR A 33 -0.59 -0.71 3.20
N CYS A 34 -0.72 -1.64 2.27
CA CYS A 34 -0.46 -1.42 0.87
C CYS A 34 -1.38 -2.29 0.01
N GLY A 35 -1.75 -1.77 -1.17
CA GLY A 35 -2.48 -2.57 -2.16
C GLY A 35 -1.54 -3.55 -2.87
N SER A 36 -2.12 -4.53 -3.56
CA SER A 36 -1.36 -5.49 -4.39
C SER A 36 -0.46 -4.82 -5.43
N ILE A 37 -0.82 -3.60 -5.87
CA ILE A 37 -0.03 -2.78 -6.80
C ILE A 37 1.37 -2.42 -6.28
N ALA A 38 1.61 -2.50 -4.96
CA ALA A 38 2.92 -2.17 -4.37
C ALA A 38 4.08 -2.96 -4.99
N GLY A 39 3.83 -4.21 -5.43
CA GLY A 39 4.82 -5.02 -6.13
C GLY A 39 5.31 -4.43 -7.46
N MET A 40 4.56 -3.50 -8.06
CA MET A 40 4.92 -2.81 -9.31
C MET A 40 5.75 -1.54 -9.08
N ILE A 41 5.83 -1.03 -7.85
CA ILE A 41 6.60 0.18 -7.53
C ILE A 41 8.08 -0.21 -7.37
N LYS A 42 8.94 0.30 -8.25
CA LYS A 42 10.39 -0.02 -8.29
C LYS A 42 11.30 1.14 -7.91
N GLU A 43 10.74 2.33 -7.78
CA GLU A 43 11.47 3.57 -7.51
C GLU A 43 10.60 4.53 -6.70
N ILE A 44 11.24 5.35 -5.88
CA ILE A 44 10.59 6.42 -5.13
C ILE A 44 10.63 7.67 -6.00
N LYS A 45 9.45 8.23 -6.27
CA LYS A 45 9.27 9.44 -7.08
C LYS A 45 8.54 10.50 -6.27
N SER A 46 8.74 11.77 -6.65
CA SER A 46 7.87 12.84 -6.16
C SER A 46 6.44 12.64 -6.67
N ALA A 47 5.46 13.15 -5.93
CA ALA A 47 4.06 13.08 -6.34
C ALA A 47 3.83 13.73 -7.73
N GLY A 48 4.54 14.82 -8.03
CA GLY A 48 4.46 15.51 -9.33
C GLY A 48 4.92 14.62 -10.48
N GLU A 49 6.04 13.92 -10.32
CA GLU A 49 6.54 12.98 -11.34
C GLU A 49 5.60 11.81 -11.56
N ILE A 50 4.98 11.27 -10.48
CA ILE A 50 4.02 10.18 -10.58
C ILE A 50 2.82 10.61 -11.43
N ILE A 51 2.19 11.73 -11.09
CA ILE A 51 1.01 12.22 -11.81
C ILE A 51 1.37 12.59 -13.25
N GLY A 52 2.48 13.30 -13.47
CA GLY A 52 2.95 13.64 -14.80
C GLY A 52 3.18 12.40 -15.67
N SER A 53 3.83 11.37 -15.12
CA SER A 53 4.05 10.10 -15.81
C SER A 53 2.74 9.40 -16.17
N ILE A 54 1.77 9.36 -15.25
CA ILE A 54 0.46 8.73 -15.50
C ILE A 54 -0.25 9.41 -16.68
N VAL A 55 -0.30 10.74 -16.69
CA VAL A 55 -0.98 11.51 -17.74
C VAL A 55 -0.28 11.34 -19.09
N SER A 56 1.05 11.52 -19.16
CA SER A 56 1.79 11.40 -20.41
C SER A 56 1.81 9.96 -20.96
N ASN A 57 1.83 8.95 -20.08
CA ASN A 57 1.82 7.55 -20.51
C ASN A 57 0.46 7.12 -21.06
N TYR A 58 -0.64 7.72 -20.62
CA TYR A 58 -1.97 7.41 -21.17
C TYR A 58 -2.01 7.62 -22.68
N ASP A 59 -1.58 8.79 -23.17
CA ASP A 59 -1.58 9.10 -24.60
C ASP A 59 -0.63 8.18 -25.39
N THR A 60 0.51 7.85 -24.80
CA THR A 60 1.49 6.92 -25.38
C THR A 60 0.88 5.52 -25.55
N VAL A 61 0.22 5.00 -24.52
CA VAL A 61 -0.46 3.71 -24.56
C VAL A 61 -1.61 3.74 -25.55
N LEU A 62 -2.44 4.80 -25.55
CA LEU A 62 -3.55 4.94 -26.48
C LEU A 62 -3.09 4.93 -27.94
N ALA A 63 -1.98 5.60 -28.25
CA ALA A 63 -1.41 5.59 -29.60
C ALA A 63 -0.89 4.20 -30.01
N SER A 64 -0.39 3.40 -29.07
CA SER A 64 0.08 2.03 -29.34
C SER A 64 -1.04 1.01 -29.61
N LEU A 65 -2.28 1.35 -29.27
CA LEU A 65 -3.47 0.49 -29.44
C LEU A 65 -4.28 0.81 -30.70
N ARG A 66 -3.87 1.82 -31.47
CA ARG A 66 -4.47 2.21 -32.76
C ARG A 66 -3.69 1.60 -33.91
#